data_AF-A0A7R6WHB5-F1
#
_entry.id   AF-A0A7R6WHB5-F1
#
_cell.length_a   1.000
_cell.length_b   1.000
_cell.length_c   1.000
_cell.angle_alpha   90.00
_cell.angle_beta   90.00
_cell.angle_gamma   90.00
#
_symmetry.space_group_name_H-M   'P 1'
#
loop_
_entity.id
_entity.type
_entity.pdbx_description
1 polymer ?
#
loop_
_entity_poly.entity_id
_entity_poly.type
_entity_poly.pdbx_seq_one_letter_code
_entity_poly.pdbx_strand_id
1 'polypeptide(L)'
;MVPGLARRDRIKAVGSRISRDGRVHILAAFTNEKWLSWIEGEPPHIVPIGLKTRGPSFTLSPDGLNVLLMGNLSATGPICEFGNACPDPTPVTGMIAELREISTGQLVWRIHGTAYEFQSGAAPAVSADGRYALISMPGHTSTSALVEMATGKIVQQIGTLQHAGPQRLGFSPQSNVAWVVAGTLMATYQLTDR
;
A
#
# COMPACT_ATOMS: atom_id res chain seq x y z
N MET A 1 3.49 -23.37 -17.40
CA MET A 1 4.17 -22.09 -17.65
C MET A 1 3.08 -21.07 -17.92
N VAL A 2 3.08 -19.91 -17.25
CA VAL A 2 2.03 -18.90 -17.47
C VAL A 2 2.29 -18.18 -18.79
N PRO A 3 1.33 -18.13 -19.73
CA PRO A 3 1.48 -17.34 -20.95
C PRO A 3 1.82 -15.89 -20.63
N GLY A 4 2.83 -15.34 -21.30
CA GLY A 4 3.28 -13.96 -21.09
C GLY A 4 4.29 -13.75 -19.96
N LEU A 5 4.68 -14.78 -19.19
CA LEU A 5 5.81 -14.71 -18.24
C LEU A 5 7.01 -15.51 -18.75
N ALA A 6 8.19 -14.89 -18.70
CA ALA A 6 9.44 -15.56 -19.02
C ALA A 6 10.07 -16.16 -17.75
N ARG A 7 10.84 -17.24 -17.91
CA ARG A 7 11.55 -17.91 -16.79
C ARG A 7 12.51 -16.99 -16.01
N ARG A 8 12.93 -15.88 -16.62
CA ARG A 8 13.85 -14.90 -16.04
C ARG A 8 13.12 -13.78 -15.29
N ASP A 9 11.80 -13.72 -15.38
CA ASP A 9 11.01 -12.70 -14.71
C ASP A 9 11.08 -12.94 -13.20
N ARG A 10 11.57 -11.96 -12.45
CA ARG A 10 11.76 -12.07 -11.00
C ARG A 10 10.55 -11.45 -10.29
N ILE A 11 10.06 -12.14 -9.28
CA ILE A 11 9.03 -11.62 -8.38
C ILE A 11 9.66 -10.51 -7.54
N LYS A 12 8.94 -9.39 -7.44
CA LYS A 12 9.33 -8.20 -6.68
C LYS A 12 8.52 -8.05 -5.39
N ALA A 13 7.25 -8.40 -5.43
CA ALA A 13 6.37 -8.44 -4.27
C ALA A 13 5.21 -9.43 -4.51
N VAL A 14 4.67 -9.97 -3.42
CA VAL A 14 3.51 -10.86 -3.42
C VAL A 14 2.58 -10.45 -2.29
N GLY A 15 1.29 -10.38 -2.59
CA GLY A 15 0.23 -10.27 -1.61
C GLY A 15 -0.71 -11.46 -1.75
N SER A 16 -1.28 -11.91 -0.64
CA SER A 16 -2.31 -12.93 -0.63
C SER A 16 -3.45 -12.57 0.30
N ARG A 17 -4.62 -13.15 0.04
CA ARG A 17 -5.83 -13.01 0.86
C ARG A 17 -6.59 -14.33 0.78
N ILE A 18 -7.23 -14.72 1.88
CA ILE A 18 -8.30 -15.71 1.84
C ILE A 18 -9.61 -14.92 1.75
N SER A 19 -10.38 -15.15 0.70
CA SER A 19 -11.66 -14.47 0.53
C SER A 19 -12.74 -15.16 1.37
N ARG A 20 -13.95 -14.58 1.42
CA ARG A 20 -15.05 -15.10 2.26
C ARG A 20 -15.53 -16.49 1.83
N ASP A 21 -15.29 -16.87 0.57
CA ASP A 21 -15.62 -18.21 0.06
C ASP A 21 -14.57 -19.27 0.45
N GLY A 22 -13.50 -18.86 1.15
CA GLY A 22 -12.43 -19.73 1.63
C GLY A 22 -11.29 -19.92 0.63
N ARG A 23 -11.38 -19.39 -0.59
CA ARG A 23 -10.33 -19.53 -1.60
C ARG A 23 -9.18 -18.58 -1.35
N VAL A 24 -7.98 -19.05 -1.66
CA VAL A 24 -6.77 -18.22 -1.66
C VAL A 24 -6.70 -17.39 -2.95
N HIS A 25 -6.55 -16.08 -2.80
CA HIS A 25 -6.23 -15.14 -3.86
C HIS A 25 -4.77 -14.70 -3.70
N ILE A 26 -3.98 -14.77 -4.76
CA ILE A 26 -2.59 -14.32 -4.81
C ILE A 26 -2.45 -13.31 -5.92
N LEU A 27 -1.77 -12.20 -5.60
CA LEU A 27 -1.34 -11.21 -6.57
C LEU A 27 0.18 -11.05 -6.45
N ALA A 28 0.89 -11.24 -7.56
CA ALA A 28 2.34 -11.11 -7.61
C ALA A 28 2.75 -10.04 -8.62
N ALA A 29 3.61 -9.13 -8.18
CA ALA A 29 4.23 -8.11 -9.01
C ALA A 29 5.64 -8.54 -9.42
N PHE A 30 5.97 -8.39 -10.71
CA PHE A 30 7.26 -8.78 -11.27
C PHE A 30 8.13 -7.55 -11.54
N THR A 31 9.44 -7.76 -11.67
CA THR A 31 10.43 -6.70 -11.96
C THR A 31 10.23 -6.04 -13.33
N ASN A 32 9.57 -6.72 -14.25
CA ASN A 32 9.25 -6.22 -15.59
C ASN A 32 7.86 -5.57 -15.69
N GLU A 33 7.31 -5.13 -14.54
CA GLU A 33 6.03 -4.43 -14.44
C GLU A 33 4.80 -5.29 -14.77
N LYS A 34 4.97 -6.59 -14.98
CA LYS A 34 3.85 -7.53 -15.11
C LYS A 34 3.30 -7.89 -13.75
N TRP A 35 2.00 -8.15 -13.74
CA TRP A 35 1.27 -8.58 -12.56
C TRP A 35 0.57 -9.89 -12.87
N LEU A 36 0.64 -10.83 -11.94
CA LEU A 36 0.00 -12.14 -12.03
C LEU A 36 -1.06 -12.24 -10.95
N SER A 37 -2.28 -12.58 -11.35
CA SER A 37 -3.33 -12.99 -10.44
C SER A 37 -3.47 -14.52 -10.48
N TRP A 38 -3.70 -15.11 -9.31
CA TRP A 38 -4.04 -16.51 -9.16
C TRP A 38 -5.09 -16.67 -8.08
N ILE A 39 -6.14 -17.43 -8.40
CA ILE A 39 -7.19 -17.82 -7.47
C ILE A 39 -7.12 -19.34 -7.35
N GLU A 40 -7.25 -19.85 -6.13
CA GLU A 40 -7.27 -21.27 -5.87
C GLU A 40 -8.35 -21.99 -6.72
N GLY A 41 -7.93 -23.05 -7.40
CA GLY A 41 -8.77 -23.80 -8.34
C GLY A 41 -8.78 -23.25 -9.77
N GLU A 42 -8.20 -22.08 -10.03
CA GLU A 42 -8.15 -21.44 -11.35
C GLU A 42 -6.71 -21.37 -11.90
N PRO A 43 -6.55 -21.33 -13.24
CA PRO A 43 -5.24 -21.10 -13.83
C PRO A 43 -4.75 -19.65 -13.57
N PRO A 44 -3.47 -19.45 -13.23
CA PRO A 44 -2.90 -18.13 -13.03
C PRO A 44 -2.85 -17.36 -14.37
N HIS A 45 -3.11 -16.06 -14.33
CA HIS A 45 -3.14 -15.20 -15.52
C HIS A 45 -2.58 -13.80 -15.26
N ILE A 46 -2.14 -13.14 -16.33
CA ILE A 46 -1.57 -11.79 -16.26
C ILE A 46 -2.69 -10.76 -16.22
N VAL A 47 -2.52 -9.75 -15.36
CA VAL A 47 -3.52 -8.71 -15.12
C VAL A 47 -2.98 -7.30 -15.44
N PRO A 48 -3.82 -6.40 -15.98
CA PRO A 48 -3.38 -5.11 -16.53
C PRO A 48 -3.30 -3.98 -15.48
N ILE A 49 -2.66 -4.22 -14.33
CA ILE A 49 -2.54 -3.21 -13.26
C ILE A 49 -1.57 -2.07 -13.65
N GLY A 50 -0.53 -2.38 -14.44
CA GLY A 50 0.21 -1.40 -15.25
C GLY A 50 0.93 -0.27 -14.50
N LEU A 51 1.31 -0.46 -13.23
CA LEU A 51 1.95 0.58 -12.42
C LEU A 51 3.47 0.44 -12.35
N LYS A 52 4.17 1.48 -12.85
CA LYS A 52 5.63 1.63 -12.74
C LYS A 52 6.02 2.11 -11.34
N THR A 53 6.08 1.19 -10.38
CA THR A 53 6.52 1.54 -9.02
C THR A 53 7.95 1.08 -8.75
N ARG A 54 8.74 1.97 -8.12
CA ARG A 54 10.13 1.69 -7.72
C ARG A 54 10.23 0.50 -6.76
N GLY A 55 9.16 0.23 -6.01
CA GLY A 55 8.87 -1.00 -5.28
C GLY A 55 7.37 -1.10 -5.04
N PRO A 56 6.66 -2.12 -5.56
CA PRO A 56 5.21 -2.24 -5.36
C PRO A 56 4.93 -2.58 -3.90
N SER A 57 4.34 -1.63 -3.19
CA SER A 57 3.80 -1.81 -1.85
C SER A 57 2.28 -1.82 -1.98
N PHE A 58 1.63 -2.92 -1.63
CA PHE A 58 0.20 -3.10 -1.90
C PHE A 58 -0.45 -4.10 -0.93
N THR A 59 -1.78 -4.11 -0.92
CA THR A 59 -2.59 -5.12 -0.24
C THR A 59 -3.87 -5.40 -1.03
N LEU A 60 -4.45 -6.59 -0.83
CA LEU A 60 -5.70 -7.00 -1.48
C LEU A 60 -6.91 -6.60 -0.61
N SER A 61 -8.01 -6.24 -1.26
CA SER A 61 -9.33 -6.16 -0.61
C SER A 61 -9.76 -7.53 -0.06
N PRO A 62 -10.73 -7.60 0.86
CA PRO A 62 -11.17 -8.85 1.47
C PRO A 62 -11.71 -9.89 0.49
N ASP A 63 -12.33 -9.43 -0.59
CA ASP A 63 -12.82 -10.29 -1.69
C ASP A 63 -11.71 -10.68 -2.68
N GLY A 64 -10.51 -10.11 -2.57
CA GLY A 64 -9.39 -10.35 -3.48
C GLY A 64 -9.62 -9.82 -4.90
N LEU A 65 -10.60 -8.94 -5.11
CA LEU A 65 -10.94 -8.39 -6.44
C LEU A 65 -10.27 -7.05 -6.72
N ASN A 66 -9.90 -6.31 -5.67
CA ASN A 66 -9.25 -5.02 -5.77
C ASN A 66 -7.87 -5.05 -5.10
N VAL A 67 -6.98 -4.20 -5.59
CA VAL A 67 -5.67 -3.98 -5.00
C VAL A 67 -5.53 -2.51 -4.60
N LEU A 68 -5.17 -2.29 -3.34
CA LEU A 68 -4.76 -1.00 -2.82
C LEU A 68 -3.24 -0.89 -2.94
N LEU A 69 -2.78 0.06 -3.75
CA LEU A 69 -1.38 0.28 -4.10
C LEU A 69 -0.88 1.57 -3.47
N MET A 70 0.35 1.55 -2.95
CA MET A 70 1.07 2.74 -2.51
C MET A 70 2.00 3.23 -3.60
N GLY A 71 2.03 4.55 -3.81
CA GLY A 71 2.93 5.21 -4.75
C GLY A 71 4.36 5.33 -4.25
N ASN A 72 4.60 5.12 -2.95
CA ASN A 72 5.90 5.25 -2.30
C ASN A 72 6.58 6.58 -2.64
N LEU A 73 5.79 7.65 -2.56
CA LEU A 73 6.22 9.01 -2.83
C LEU A 73 7.29 9.44 -1.81
N SER A 74 8.38 10.00 -2.31
CA SER A 74 9.51 10.49 -1.51
C SER A 74 10.06 11.74 -2.18
N ALA A 75 10.55 12.70 -1.39
CA ALA A 75 11.36 13.78 -1.92
C ALA A 75 12.61 13.24 -2.65
N THR A 76 13.19 14.08 -3.50
CA THR A 76 14.43 13.79 -4.24
C THR A 76 15.53 14.76 -3.83
N GLY A 77 16.77 14.46 -4.23
CA GLY A 77 17.94 15.26 -3.87
C GLY A 77 19.07 14.41 -3.31
N PRO A 78 20.20 15.03 -2.96
CA PRO A 78 21.29 14.35 -2.30
C PRO A 78 20.90 13.93 -0.88
N ILE A 79 21.29 12.72 -0.47
CA ILE A 79 21.28 12.29 0.93
C ILE A 79 22.72 12.42 1.42
N CYS A 80 22.95 13.35 2.36
CA CYS A 80 24.26 13.58 2.94
C CYS A 80 24.35 12.86 4.28
N GLU A 81 25.35 12.00 4.43
CA GLU A 81 25.63 11.31 5.69
C GLU A 81 26.76 12.02 6.46
N PHE A 82 26.90 11.69 7.75
CA PHE A 82 28.04 12.09 8.60
C PHE A 82 28.19 13.61 8.88
N GLY A 83 27.07 14.34 9.01
CA GLY A 83 27.06 15.70 9.57
C GLY A 83 27.47 16.82 8.62
N ASN A 84 27.58 16.54 7.32
CA ASN A 84 27.75 17.59 6.31
C ASN A 84 26.45 18.38 6.13
N ALA A 85 26.56 19.71 5.93
CA ALA A 85 25.42 20.54 5.58
C ALA A 85 24.83 20.04 4.25
N CYS A 86 23.61 19.52 4.29
CA CYS A 86 22.92 19.02 3.12
C CYS A 86 21.96 20.09 2.59
N PRO A 87 21.83 20.25 1.26
CA PRO A 87 20.73 21.00 0.70
C PRO A 87 19.38 20.42 1.13
N ASP A 88 18.38 21.27 1.24
CA ASP A 88 17.01 20.82 1.52
C ASP A 88 16.54 19.83 0.43
N PRO A 89 15.79 18.77 0.79
CA PRO A 89 15.18 17.88 -0.20
C PRO A 89 14.28 18.65 -1.16
N THR A 90 14.25 18.22 -2.42
CA THR A 90 13.33 18.73 -3.43
C THR A 90 11.97 18.02 -3.30
N PRO A 91 10.88 18.74 -2.99
CA PRO A 91 9.58 18.11 -2.84
C PRO A 91 9.09 17.46 -4.13
N VAL A 92 8.44 16.30 -4.01
CA VAL A 92 7.86 15.57 -5.16
C VAL A 92 6.37 15.42 -4.96
N THR A 93 5.59 15.85 -5.95
CA THR A 93 4.14 15.66 -5.99
C THR A 93 3.79 14.45 -6.85
N GLY A 94 2.90 13.60 -6.36
CA GLY A 94 2.56 12.37 -7.06
C GLY A 94 1.42 11.62 -6.42
N MET A 95 1.30 10.35 -6.80
CA MET A 95 0.33 9.42 -6.24
C MET A 95 0.79 8.95 -4.87
N ILE A 96 -0.11 9.03 -3.87
CA ILE A 96 0.11 8.46 -2.53
C ILE A 96 -0.44 7.04 -2.51
N ALA A 97 -1.71 6.88 -2.89
CA ALA A 97 -2.38 5.59 -2.94
C ALA A 97 -3.40 5.53 -4.09
N GLU A 98 -3.65 4.33 -4.60
CA GLU A 98 -4.69 4.03 -5.58
C GLU A 98 -5.38 2.72 -5.25
N LEU A 99 -6.70 2.67 -5.45
CA LEU A 99 -7.45 1.42 -5.50
C LEU A 99 -7.76 1.09 -6.95
N ARG A 100 -7.45 -0.14 -7.37
CA ARG A 100 -7.73 -0.64 -8.72
C ARG A 100 -8.43 -1.98 -8.68
N GLU A 101 -9.31 -2.19 -9.64
CA GLU A 101 -9.85 -3.51 -9.93
C GLU A 101 -8.76 -4.37 -10.58
N ILE A 102 -8.57 -5.60 -10.11
CA ILE A 102 -7.48 -6.46 -10.55
C ILE A 102 -7.72 -7.00 -11.96
N SER A 103 -8.94 -7.43 -12.27
CA SER A 103 -9.31 -8.04 -13.56
C SER A 103 -9.12 -7.07 -14.73
N THR A 104 -9.54 -5.82 -14.57
CA THR A 104 -9.56 -4.81 -15.62
C THR A 104 -8.42 -3.79 -15.52
N GLY A 105 -7.77 -3.68 -14.35
CA GLY A 105 -6.81 -2.63 -14.04
C GLY A 105 -7.46 -1.25 -13.85
N GLN A 106 -8.79 -1.15 -13.88
CA GLN A 106 -9.52 0.10 -13.82
C GLN A 106 -9.27 0.81 -12.48
N LEU A 107 -9.04 2.12 -12.55
CA LEU A 107 -8.91 2.97 -11.37
C LEU A 107 -10.27 3.14 -10.71
N VAL A 108 -10.37 2.77 -9.43
CA VAL A 108 -11.54 3.03 -8.59
C VAL A 108 -11.43 4.43 -7.99
N TRP A 109 -10.32 4.71 -7.30
CA TRP A 109 -10.00 6.05 -6.79
C TRP A 109 -8.49 6.22 -6.60
N ARG A 110 -8.06 7.49 -6.43
CA ARG A 110 -6.68 7.88 -6.21
C ARG A 110 -6.57 8.99 -5.17
N ILE A 111 -5.54 8.92 -4.34
CA ILE A 111 -5.10 9.99 -3.45
C ILE A 111 -3.76 10.55 -3.96
N HIS A 112 -3.69 11.88 -4.07
CA HIS A 112 -2.50 12.63 -4.47
C HIS A 112 -1.96 13.45 -3.30
N GLY A 113 -0.67 13.75 -3.34
CA GLY A 113 -0.06 14.71 -2.43
C GLY A 113 1.41 14.93 -2.71
N THR A 114 2.10 15.53 -1.75
CA THR A 114 3.48 15.98 -1.89
C THR A 114 4.34 15.41 -0.76
N ALA A 115 5.44 14.76 -1.13
CA ALA A 115 6.49 14.38 -0.19
C ALA A 115 7.52 15.50 -0.11
N TYR A 116 7.67 16.09 1.08
CA TYR A 116 8.66 17.14 1.36
C TYR A 116 9.98 16.55 1.87
N GLU A 117 9.94 15.36 2.44
CA GLU A 117 11.10 14.67 3.02
C GLU A 117 11.38 13.34 2.32
N PHE A 118 12.59 12.80 2.52
CA PHE A 118 12.91 11.43 2.11
C PHE A 118 12.13 10.42 2.96
N GLN A 119 11.29 9.61 2.32
CA GLN A 119 10.35 8.74 3.04
C GLN A 119 10.24 7.36 2.41
N SER A 120 10.03 6.36 3.25
CA SER A 120 9.59 5.02 2.84
C SER A 120 8.17 4.81 3.36
N GLY A 121 7.24 4.48 2.46
CA GLY A 121 5.86 4.17 2.82
C GLY A 121 5.74 2.76 3.41
N ALA A 122 4.84 2.58 4.37
CA ALA A 122 4.46 1.25 4.84
C ALA A 122 3.63 0.51 3.78
N ALA A 123 3.56 -0.82 3.90
CA ALA A 123 2.51 -1.58 3.24
C ALA A 123 1.14 -1.10 3.74
N PRO A 124 0.18 -0.85 2.83
CA PRO A 124 -1.15 -0.46 3.24
C PRO A 124 -1.85 -1.66 3.89
N ALA A 125 -2.87 -1.39 4.70
CA ALA A 125 -3.73 -2.42 5.26
C ALA A 125 -5.19 -2.12 4.93
N VAL A 126 -5.99 -3.17 4.76
CA VAL A 126 -7.45 -3.06 4.53
C VAL A 126 -8.16 -3.89 5.59
N SER A 127 -9.18 -3.30 6.23
CA SER A 127 -9.99 -3.95 7.25
C SER A 127 -10.64 -5.24 6.73
N ALA A 128 -10.99 -6.18 7.63
CA ALA A 128 -11.58 -7.45 7.22
C ALA A 128 -12.99 -7.29 6.63
N ASP A 129 -13.73 -6.28 7.08
CA ASP A 129 -15.03 -5.88 6.51
C ASP A 129 -14.90 -5.11 5.18
N GLY A 130 -13.69 -4.66 4.82
CA GLY A 130 -13.40 -3.95 3.58
C GLY A 130 -13.84 -2.49 3.56
N ARG A 131 -14.31 -1.93 4.69
CA ARG A 131 -14.80 -0.55 4.76
C ARG A 131 -13.68 0.47 4.81
N TYR A 132 -12.55 0.13 5.44
CA TYR A 132 -11.47 1.07 5.69
C TYR A 132 -10.10 0.53 5.28
N ALA A 133 -9.21 1.46 4.97
CA ALA A 133 -7.80 1.22 4.80
C ALA A 133 -6.95 2.10 5.70
N LEU A 134 -5.77 1.61 6.05
CA LEU A 134 -4.69 2.40 6.60
C LEU A 134 -3.61 2.56 5.55
N ILE A 135 -3.19 3.81 5.31
CA ILE A 135 -2.10 4.15 4.39
C ILE A 135 -1.10 5.08 5.08
N SER A 136 0.16 5.03 4.64
CA SER A 136 1.14 6.06 5.00
C SER A 136 0.91 7.32 4.17
N MET A 137 0.99 8.47 4.84
CA MET A 137 0.80 9.79 4.24
C MET A 137 2.13 10.56 4.26
N PRO A 138 2.64 10.98 3.10
CA PRO A 138 3.81 11.83 3.04
C PRO A 138 3.48 13.27 3.44
N GLY A 139 4.51 13.98 3.89
CA GLY A 139 4.42 15.35 4.39
C GLY A 139 5.75 15.82 4.97
N HIS A 140 5.75 16.90 5.75
CA HIS A 140 6.92 17.29 6.56
C HIS A 140 7.22 16.27 7.67
N THR A 141 6.18 15.60 8.17
CA THR A 141 6.29 14.44 9.06
C THR A 141 5.39 13.32 8.53
N SER A 142 5.93 12.12 8.34
CA SER A 142 5.18 10.97 7.83
C SER A 142 4.07 10.56 8.80
N THR A 143 2.82 10.71 8.39
CA THR A 143 1.64 10.31 9.19
C THR A 143 1.01 9.05 8.61
N SER A 144 -0.02 8.53 9.28
CA SER A 144 -0.90 7.51 8.69
C SER A 144 -2.29 8.11 8.50
N ALA A 145 -3.08 7.55 7.59
CA ALA A 145 -4.48 7.95 7.40
C ALA A 145 -5.40 6.74 7.40
N LEU A 146 -6.56 6.90 8.02
CA LEU A 146 -7.72 6.04 7.83
C LEU A 146 -8.50 6.55 6.62
N VAL A 147 -8.71 5.67 5.65
CA VAL A 147 -9.33 5.99 4.36
C VAL A 147 -10.56 5.10 4.17
N GLU A 148 -11.66 5.68 3.72
CA GLU A 148 -12.84 4.92 3.30
C GLU A 148 -12.57 4.23 1.96
N MET A 149 -12.68 2.90 1.92
CA MET A 149 -12.36 2.10 0.74
C MET A 149 -13.31 2.33 -0.43
N ALA A 150 -14.56 2.72 -0.17
CA ALA A 150 -15.56 2.96 -1.22
C ALA A 150 -15.25 4.22 -2.04
N THR A 151 -14.69 5.25 -1.41
CA THR A 151 -14.59 6.59 -2.00
C THR A 151 -13.15 7.11 -2.10
N GLY A 152 -12.21 6.53 -1.36
CA GLY A 152 -10.87 7.06 -1.19
C GLY A 152 -10.81 8.29 -0.27
N LYS A 153 -11.91 8.62 0.43
CA LYS A 153 -11.95 9.77 1.34
C LYS A 153 -11.11 9.49 2.59
N ILE A 154 -10.24 10.43 2.94
CA ILE A 154 -9.53 10.42 4.23
C ILE A 154 -10.54 10.76 5.33
N VAL A 155 -10.76 9.81 6.23
CA VAL A 155 -11.70 9.94 7.36
C VAL A 155 -10.98 10.54 8.57
N GLN A 156 -9.73 10.13 8.80
CA GLN A 156 -8.93 10.57 9.93
C GLN A 156 -7.44 10.55 9.56
N GLN A 157 -6.71 11.59 9.94
CA GLN A 157 -5.25 11.55 9.99
C GLN A 157 -4.78 11.11 11.38
N ILE A 158 -3.81 10.21 11.40
CA ILE A 158 -3.21 9.61 12.58
C ILE A 158 -1.77 10.11 12.68
N GLY A 159 -1.46 10.79 13.77
CA GLY A 159 -0.15 11.38 14.02
C GLY A 159 0.97 10.34 14.02
N THR A 160 2.19 10.82 13.75
CA THR A 160 3.41 10.00 13.78
C THR A 160 3.68 9.50 15.20
N LEU A 161 4.01 8.22 15.34
CA LEU A 161 4.63 7.71 16.56
C LEU A 161 6.09 8.18 16.59
N GLN A 162 6.47 8.91 17.65
CA GLN A 162 7.81 9.51 17.77
C GLN A 162 8.93 8.46 17.61
N HIS A 163 10.05 8.83 16.98
CA HIS A 163 11.27 8.03 16.80
C HIS A 163 11.16 6.76 15.93
N ALA A 164 10.16 6.68 15.07
CA ALA A 164 9.88 5.41 14.42
C ALA A 164 10.68 5.15 13.14
N GLY A 165 11.37 4.00 13.14
CA GLY A 165 11.78 3.28 11.93
C GLY A 165 10.57 2.77 11.12
N PRO A 166 10.73 1.70 10.31
CA PRO A 166 9.69 1.27 9.37
C PRO A 166 8.34 1.02 10.05
N GLN A 167 7.29 1.60 9.48
CA GLN A 167 5.93 1.49 9.98
C GLN A 167 5.25 0.22 9.46
N ARG A 168 4.39 -0.38 10.29
CA ARG A 168 3.44 -1.40 9.89
C ARG A 168 2.03 -0.99 10.29
N LEU A 169 1.09 -1.27 9.42
CA LEU A 169 -0.32 -0.91 9.56
C LEU A 169 -1.15 -2.19 9.58
N GLY A 170 -2.26 -2.17 10.32
CA GLY A 170 -3.20 -3.29 10.28
C GLY A 170 -4.47 -3.07 11.05
N PHE A 171 -5.33 -4.09 11.00
CA PHE A 171 -6.63 -4.11 11.65
C PHE A 171 -6.79 -5.39 12.47
N SER A 172 -7.69 -5.37 13.44
CA SER A 172 -8.21 -6.59 14.06
C SER A 172 -9.06 -7.39 13.06
N PRO A 173 -9.20 -8.72 13.25
CA PRO A 173 -10.08 -9.54 12.43
C PRO A 173 -11.55 -9.07 12.44
N GLN A 174 -11.98 -8.46 13.54
CA GLN A 174 -13.35 -7.93 13.71
C GLN A 174 -13.53 -6.55 13.08
N SER A 175 -12.49 -5.94 12.51
CA SER A 175 -12.53 -4.60 11.90
C SER A 175 -12.97 -3.48 12.85
N ASN A 176 -12.82 -3.68 14.16
CA ASN A 176 -13.15 -2.70 15.19
C ASN A 176 -11.91 -2.02 15.79
N VAL A 177 -10.70 -2.51 15.50
CA VAL A 177 -9.45 -1.91 15.97
C VAL A 177 -8.52 -1.73 14.78
N ALA A 178 -8.00 -0.52 14.61
CA ALA A 178 -6.86 -0.22 13.76
C ALA A 178 -5.59 -0.18 14.64
N TRP A 179 -4.44 -0.56 14.08
CA TRP A 179 -3.18 -0.45 14.78
C TRP A 179 -2.05 0.06 13.87
N VAL A 180 -1.14 0.81 14.48
CA VAL A 180 0.07 1.33 13.86
C VAL A 180 1.25 0.91 14.73
N VAL A 181 2.21 0.21 14.15
CA VAL A 181 3.45 -0.20 14.81
C VAL A 181 4.61 0.54 14.17
N ALA A 182 5.49 1.08 15.01
CA ALA A 182 6.58 1.93 14.56
C ALA A 182 7.75 1.81 15.57
N GLY A 183 8.84 1.14 15.17
CA GLY A 183 9.91 0.78 16.10
C GLY A 183 9.41 -0.16 17.22
N THR A 184 9.59 0.25 18.47
CA THR A 184 9.11 -0.48 19.67
C THR A 184 7.72 -0.04 20.15
N LEU A 185 7.12 0.95 19.48
CA LEU A 185 5.82 1.49 19.87
C LEU A 185 4.70 0.89 19.01
N MET A 186 3.60 0.56 19.65
CA MET A 186 2.34 0.17 19.03
C MET A 186 1.23 1.05 19.57
N ALA A 187 0.50 1.69 18.66
CA ALA A 187 -0.74 2.40 18.99
C ALA A 187 -1.93 1.65 18.41
N THR A 188 -3.01 1.58 19.17
CA THR A 188 -4.28 1.00 18.75
C THR A 188 -5.39 2.06 18.80
N TYR A 189 -6.32 1.96 17.87
CA TYR A 189 -7.41 2.91 17.69
C TYR A 189 -8.70 2.13 17.55
N GLN A 190 -9.69 2.44 18.38
CA GLN A 190 -11.04 1.88 18.24
C GLN A 190 -11.75 2.55 17.08
N LEU A 191 -12.31 1.73 16.20
CA LEU A 191 -13.15 2.17 15.09
C LEU A 191 -14.59 2.17 15.60
N THR A 192 -15.13 3.38 15.75
CA THR A 192 -16.53 3.57 16.12
C THR A 192 -17.29 3.93 14.87
N ASP A 193 -18.36 3.19 14.57
CA ASP A 193 -19.28 3.57 13.52
C ASP A 193 -19.97 4.87 13.94
N ARG A 194 -19.87 5.90 13.09
CA ARG A 194 -20.63 7.15 13.24
C ARG A 194 -21.93 7.04 12.48
#